data_AF-A0AAN7UVB1-F1
#
_entry.id   AF-A0AAN7UVB1-F1
#
_cell.length_a   1.000
_cell.length_b   1.000
_cell.length_c   1.000
_cell.angle_alpha   90.00
_cell.angle_beta   90.00
_cell.angle_gamma   90.00
#
_symmetry.space_group_name_H-M   'P 1'
#
loop_
_entity.id
_entity.type
_entity.pdbx_description
1 polymer ?
#
loop_
_entity_poly.entity_id
_entity_poly.type
_entity_poly.pdbx_seq_one_letter_code
_entity_poly.pdbx_strand_id
1 'polypeptide(L)'
;MRRTLQARGWWVWPSSANGKALIHSSPYSARSNLQVQGDNVEPALTEREAMETELIRALISSYFNIVRESIADQVPKAVMHLLVNHCKDVVQNRLVSDLYKESLFEELLYEDDGVKKEREKCEKLLQTYREAAKIIGEVI
;
A
#
# COMPACT_ATOMS: atom_id res chain seq x y z
N MET A 1 26.56 7.98 16.29
CA MET A 1 26.71 6.92 15.28
C MET A 1 25.42 6.85 14.47
N ARG A 2 25.51 7.23 13.19
CA ARG A 2 24.50 7.19 12.09
C ARG A 2 23.14 7.87 12.31
N ARG A 3 23.10 9.18 12.01
CA ARG A 3 21.99 9.79 11.26
C ARG A 3 22.07 9.27 9.82
N THR A 4 21.06 8.56 9.35
CA THR A 4 20.89 8.30 7.91
C THR A 4 19.72 9.11 7.40
N LEU A 5 20.07 10.03 6.50
CA LEU A 5 19.20 10.75 5.60
C LEU A 5 18.30 9.77 4.86
N GLN A 6 16.99 10.00 4.87
CA GLN A 6 16.15 9.64 3.73
C GLN A 6 15.21 10.81 3.46
N ALA A 7 15.65 11.60 2.50
CA ALA A 7 14.96 12.76 1.99
C ALA A 7 13.57 12.38 1.46
N ARG A 8 12.59 13.21 1.80
CA ARG A 8 11.57 13.79 0.91
C ARG A 8 11.27 12.94 -0.33
N GLY A 9 10.20 12.16 -0.31
CA GLY A 9 9.80 11.41 -1.50
C GLY A 9 8.50 10.64 -1.40
N TRP A 10 7.59 11.04 -0.52
CA TRP A 10 6.27 10.42 -0.45
C TRP A 10 5.33 11.44 -1.08
N TRP A 11 4.78 11.13 -2.26
CA TRP A 11 3.88 11.98 -3.06
C TRP A 11 4.54 13.07 -3.91
N VAL A 12 5.42 12.70 -4.85
CA VAL A 12 5.62 13.53 -6.06
C VAL A 12 4.51 13.19 -7.04
N TRP A 13 3.44 13.99 -7.04
CA TRP A 13 2.50 14.07 -8.16
C TRP A 13 3.16 14.93 -9.26
N PRO A 14 3.19 14.52 -10.53
CA PRO A 14 3.86 15.31 -11.56
C PRO A 14 3.06 16.59 -11.81
N SER A 15 3.59 17.72 -11.32
CA SER A 15 3.19 19.05 -11.77
C SER A 15 3.71 19.24 -13.20
N SER A 16 2.77 19.39 -14.14
CA SER A 16 3.05 19.53 -15.56
C SER A 16 3.70 20.87 -15.87
N ALA A 17 4.96 20.85 -16.31
CA ALA A 17 5.57 21.93 -17.07
C ALA A 17 6.31 21.35 -18.28
N ASN A 18 5.81 21.70 -19.46
CA ASN A 18 6.44 21.65 -20.79
C ASN A 18 6.51 20.30 -21.54
N GLY A 19 5.39 19.99 -22.21
CA GLY A 19 5.28 19.70 -23.64
C GLY A 19 6.28 18.76 -24.33
N LYS A 20 5.81 17.55 -24.67
CA LYS A 20 5.71 17.00 -26.03
C LYS A 20 5.05 15.61 -25.99
N ALA A 21 4.13 15.39 -26.94
CA ALA A 21 3.18 14.30 -27.02
C ALA A 21 3.82 12.89 -27.05
N LEU A 22 3.14 11.91 -26.44
CA LEU A 22 2.97 10.53 -26.94
C LEU A 22 1.82 9.84 -26.16
N ILE A 23 0.65 9.81 -26.79
CA ILE A 23 -0.43 8.80 -26.75
C ILE A 23 -0.38 7.70 -25.65
N HIS A 24 -1.19 7.88 -24.61
CA HIS A 24 -1.87 6.78 -23.91
C HIS A 24 -3.25 7.29 -23.47
N SER A 25 -4.28 6.64 -23.99
CA SER A 25 -5.69 6.93 -23.78
C SER A 25 -6.10 6.69 -22.32
N SER A 26 -6.33 7.77 -21.59
CA SER A 26 -6.96 7.72 -20.27
C SER A 26 -8.44 7.29 -20.40
N PRO A 27 -8.93 6.32 -19.61
CA PRO A 27 -10.33 5.86 -19.67
C PRO A 27 -11.34 6.85 -19.06
N TYR A 28 -10.93 8.07 -18.70
CA TYR A 28 -11.80 9.12 -18.18
C TYR A 28 -12.18 10.18 -19.22
N SER A 29 -12.25 9.80 -20.51
CA SER A 29 -12.89 10.61 -21.57
C SER A 29 -14.33 10.16 -21.83
N ALA A 30 -15.08 9.94 -20.76
CA ALA A 30 -16.52 9.68 -20.82
C ALA A 30 -17.22 10.52 -19.75
N ARG A 31 -17.18 11.85 -19.92
CA ARG A 31 -18.20 12.71 -19.33
C ARG A 31 -19.06 13.20 -20.47
N SER A 32 -20.20 12.53 -20.60
CA SER A 32 -21.36 12.90 -21.40
C SER A 32 -21.46 14.41 -21.57
N ASN A 33 -21.60 14.84 -22.82
CA ASN A 33 -22.22 16.11 -23.17
C ASN A 33 -23.57 16.19 -22.44
N LEU A 34 -23.57 16.79 -21.25
CA LEU A 34 -24.80 17.34 -20.69
C LEU A 34 -24.93 18.73 -21.30
N GLN A 35 -25.31 18.75 -22.59
CA GLN A 35 -25.94 19.93 -23.15
C GLN A 35 -27.27 20.09 -22.42
N VAL A 36 -27.26 20.83 -21.31
CA VAL A 36 -28.47 21.45 -20.81
C VAL A 36 -28.80 22.53 -21.82
N GLN A 37 -29.52 22.14 -22.87
CA GLN A 37 -30.12 23.05 -23.83
C GLN A 37 -31.33 23.68 -23.15
N GLY A 38 -31.06 24.63 -22.26
CA GLY A 38 -32.05 25.59 -21.81
C GLY A 38 -31.89 26.83 -22.68
N ASP A 39 -32.88 27.10 -23.53
CA ASP A 39 -33.06 28.41 -24.15
C ASP A 39 -33.33 29.43 -23.04
N ASN A 40 -32.28 29.90 -22.39
CA ASN A 40 -32.30 31.11 -21.59
C ASN A 40 -31.56 32.15 -22.41
N VAL A 41 -32.31 33.10 -22.96
CA VAL A 41 -31.77 34.40 -23.33
C VAL A 41 -31.32 35.03 -22.02
N GLU A 42 -30.08 34.77 -21.63
CA GLU A 42 -29.42 35.47 -20.53
C GLU A 42 -29.52 36.97 -20.87
N PRO A 43 -30.17 37.80 -20.02
CA PRO A 43 -30.12 39.25 -20.21
C PRO A 43 -28.64 39.63 -20.25
N ALA A 44 -28.25 40.42 -21.25
CA ALA A 44 -26.87 40.84 -21.40
C ALA A 44 -26.37 41.41 -20.06
N LEU A 45 -25.49 40.66 -19.40
CA LEU A 45 -24.94 41.05 -18.12
C LEU A 45 -24.29 42.42 -18.29
N THR A 46 -24.55 43.33 -17.35
CA THR A 46 -23.78 44.56 -17.34
C THR A 46 -22.29 44.23 -17.20
N GLU A 47 -21.41 45.04 -17.77
CA GLU A 47 -19.95 44.82 -17.72
C GLU A 47 -19.45 44.58 -16.28
N ARG A 48 -20.11 45.24 -15.31
CA ARG A 48 -19.90 45.03 -13.89
C ARG A 48 -20.28 43.62 -13.42
N GLU A 49 -21.49 43.15 -13.74
CA GLU A 49 -21.95 41.81 -13.35
C GLU A 49 -21.09 40.71 -14.00
N ALA A 50 -20.64 40.92 -15.24
CA ALA A 50 -19.71 40.01 -15.91
C ALA A 50 -18.36 39.93 -15.19
N MET A 51 -17.80 41.08 -14.77
CA MET A 51 -16.56 41.14 -13.99
C MET A 51 -16.70 40.49 -12.62
N GLU A 52 -17.79 40.77 -11.90
CA GLU A 52 -18.08 40.19 -10.59
C GLU A 52 -18.25 38.66 -10.69
N THR A 53 -18.92 38.17 -11.74
CA THR A 53 -19.10 36.73 -11.99
C THR A 53 -17.76 36.04 -12.27
N GLU A 54 -16.87 36.68 -13.04
CA GLU A 54 -15.55 36.11 -13.31
C GLU A 54 -14.65 36.12 -12.06
N LEU A 55 -14.75 37.15 -11.23
CA LEU A 55 -14.09 37.16 -9.93
C LEU A 55 -14.58 36.00 -9.04
N ILE A 56 -15.89 35.77 -8.96
CA ILE A 56 -16.46 34.65 -8.20
C ILE A 56 -15.91 33.31 -8.73
N ARG A 57 -15.84 33.13 -10.06
CA ARG A 57 -15.28 31.93 -10.68
C ARG A 57 -13.81 31.72 -10.31
N ALA A 58 -13.01 32.79 -10.32
CA ALA A 58 -11.60 32.75 -9.93
C ALA A 58 -11.43 32.39 -8.45
N LEU A 59 -12.25 32.95 -7.56
CA LEU A 59 -12.23 32.65 -6.13
C LEU A 59 -12.58 31.19 -5.83
N ILE A 60 -13.64 30.66 -6.47
CA ILE A 60 -14.03 29.25 -6.33
C ILE A 60 -12.89 28.33 -6.78
N SER A 61 -12.28 28.64 -7.93
CA SER A 61 -11.19 27.85 -8.49
C SER A 61 -9.95 27.86 -7.57
N SER A 62 -9.61 29.04 -7.04
CA SER A 62 -8.50 29.21 -6.09
C SER A 62 -8.73 28.41 -4.80
N TYR A 63 -9.91 28.56 -4.19
CA TYR A 63 -10.25 27.82 -2.97
C TYR A 63 -10.25 26.30 -3.20
N PHE A 64 -10.86 25.85 -4.30
CA PHE A 64 -10.92 24.43 -4.63
C PHE A 64 -9.53 23.83 -4.87
N ASN A 65 -8.59 24.58 -5.46
CA ASN A 65 -7.21 24.14 -5.61
C ASN A 65 -6.52 23.97 -4.25
N ILE A 66 -6.65 24.93 -3.33
CA ILE A 66 -6.07 24.83 -1.98
C ILE A 66 -6.62 23.61 -1.24
N VAL A 67 -7.93 23.40 -1.28
CA VAL A 67 -8.58 22.25 -0.62
C VAL A 67 -8.12 20.94 -1.24
N ARG A 68 -7.96 20.88 -2.56
CA ARG A 68 -7.48 19.67 -3.24
C ARG A 68 -6.06 19.29 -2.80
N GLU A 69 -5.16 20.27 -2.73
CA GLU A 69 -3.79 20.05 -2.22
C GLU A 69 -3.81 19.60 -0.76
N SER A 70 -4.67 20.20 0.07
CA SER A 70 -4.85 19.79 1.47
C SER A 70 -5.32 18.34 1.59
N ILE A 71 -6.33 17.94 0.81
CA ILE A 71 -6.84 16.56 0.82
C ILE A 71 -5.76 15.58 0.33
N ALA A 72 -5.02 15.93 -0.73
CA ALA A 72 -3.95 15.11 -1.28
C ALA A 72 -2.84 14.80 -0.25
N ASP A 73 -2.59 15.73 0.68
CA ASP A 73 -1.62 15.56 1.76
C ASP A 73 -2.21 14.86 3.00
N GLN A 74 -3.41 15.24 3.42
CA GLN A 74 -4.02 14.76 4.66
C GLN A 74 -4.49 13.31 4.58
N VAL A 75 -5.01 12.87 3.43
CA VAL A 75 -5.55 11.49 3.29
C VAL A 75 -4.45 10.44 3.45
N PRO A 76 -3.29 10.53 2.76
CA PRO A 76 -2.21 9.58 2.99
C PRO A 76 -1.67 9.58 4.42
N LYS A 77 -1.61 10.75 5.07
CA LYS A 77 -1.18 10.87 6.48
C LYS A 77 -2.16 10.18 7.41
N ALA A 78 -3.46 10.33 7.18
CA ALA A 78 -4.50 9.66 7.93
C ALA A 78 -4.40 8.13 7.76
N VAL A 79 -4.27 7.62 6.54
CA VAL A 79 -4.12 6.17 6.28
C VAL A 79 -2.86 5.62 6.94
N MET A 80 -1.73 6.34 6.81
CA MET A 80 -0.47 5.93 7.44
C MET A 80 -0.60 5.84 8.96
N HIS A 81 -1.22 6.84 9.59
CA HIS A 81 -1.34 6.89 11.04
C HIS A 81 -2.37 5.90 11.59
N LEU A 82 -3.56 5.87 11.00
CA LEU A 82 -4.70 5.11 11.52
C LEU A 82 -4.63 3.62 11.19
N LEU A 83 -4.12 3.27 10.00
CA LEU A 83 -4.10 1.88 9.54
C LEU A 83 -2.69 1.30 9.61
N VAL A 84 -1.74 1.89 8.88
CA VAL A 84 -0.42 1.25 8.68
C VAL A 84 0.35 1.15 9.99
N ASN A 85 0.49 2.26 10.71
CA ASN A 85 1.19 2.28 12.00
C ASN A 85 0.45 1.47 13.06
N HIS A 86 -0.89 1.59 13.11
CA HIS A 86 -1.69 0.80 14.04
C HIS A 86 -1.52 -0.71 13.80
N CYS A 87 -1.61 -1.18 12.56
CA CYS A 87 -1.39 -2.58 12.23
C CYS A 87 0.03 -3.01 12.60
N LYS A 88 1.04 -2.20 12.28
CA LYS A 88 2.44 -2.51 12.62
C LYS A 88 2.63 -2.75 14.12
N ASP A 89 2.03 -1.91 14.96
CA ASP A 89 2.23 -1.97 16.42
C ASP A 89 1.38 -3.09 17.07
N VAL A 90 0.17 -3.31 16.57
CA VAL A 90 -0.77 -4.28 17.18
C VAL A 90 -0.53 -5.72 16.70
N VAL A 91 -0.08 -5.92 15.47
CA VAL A 91 0.05 -7.26 14.86
C VAL A 91 0.95 -8.18 15.68
N GLN A 92 2.07 -7.69 16.22
CA GLN A 92 2.99 -8.53 16.99
C GLN A 92 2.31 -9.13 18.23
N ASN A 93 1.68 -8.29 19.06
CA ASN A 93 1.00 -8.75 20.27
C ASN A 93 -0.19 -9.66 19.94
N ARG A 94 -0.95 -9.31 18.90
CA ARG A 94 -2.12 -10.09 18.48
C ARG A 94 -1.75 -11.46 17.95
N LEU A 95 -0.72 -11.55 17.10
CA LEU A 95 -0.26 -12.84 16.57
C LEU A 95 0.28 -13.75 17.68
N VAL A 96 1.01 -13.19 18.65
CA VAL A 96 1.48 -13.96 19.82
C VAL A 96 0.29 -14.51 20.61
N SER A 97 -0.70 -13.67 20.93
CA SER A 97 -1.87 -14.13 21.69
C SER A 97 -2.72 -15.13 20.92
N ASP A 98 -2.82 -14.99 19.59
CA ASP A 98 -3.71 -15.80 18.77
C ASP A 98 -3.11 -17.15 18.39
N LEU A 99 -1.80 -17.20 18.07
CA LEU A 99 -1.11 -18.41 17.63
C LEU A 99 -0.49 -19.22 18.77
N TYR A 100 -0.12 -18.58 19.90
CA TYR A 100 0.52 -19.25 21.01
C TYR A 100 -0.49 -19.89 21.98
N LYS A 101 -1.31 -20.79 21.43
CA LYS A 101 -2.31 -21.57 22.18
C LYS A 101 -2.01 -23.04 22.03
N GLU A 102 -1.80 -23.74 23.15
CA GLU A 102 -1.45 -25.17 23.14
C GLU A 102 -2.44 -26.04 22.36
N SER A 103 -3.73 -25.68 22.39
CA SER A 103 -4.78 -26.37 21.63
C SER A 103 -4.59 -26.32 20.11
N LEU A 104 -3.85 -25.33 19.59
CA LEU A 104 -3.60 -25.16 18.16
C LEU A 104 -2.25 -25.74 17.72
N PHE A 105 -1.38 -26.15 18.65
CA PHE A 105 -0.02 -26.58 18.32
C PHE A 105 0.02 -27.86 17.50
N GLU A 106 -0.90 -28.80 17.74
CA GLU A 106 -0.95 -30.05 16.96
C GLU A 106 -1.22 -29.79 15.48
N GLU A 107 -2.04 -28.79 15.16
CA GLU A 107 -2.35 -28.39 13.78
C GLU A 107 -1.30 -27.43 13.20
N LEU A 108 -0.95 -26.35 13.93
CA LEU A 108 -0.03 -25.32 13.45
C LEU A 108 1.41 -25.81 13.32
N LEU A 109 1.85 -26.72 14.19
CA LEU A 109 3.19 -27.31 14.18
C LEU A 109 3.19 -28.69 13.53
N TYR A 110 2.15 -29.03 12.77
CA TYR A 110 2.10 -30.27 12.00
C TYR A 110 3.24 -30.30 10.98
N GLU A 111 4.10 -31.31 11.09
CA GLU A 111 5.16 -31.57 10.13
C GLU A 111 4.59 -32.34 8.93
N ASP A 112 4.93 -31.92 7.72
CA ASP A 112 4.55 -32.65 6.51
C ASP A 112 5.11 -34.09 6.51
N ASP A 113 4.28 -35.05 6.10
CA ASP A 113 4.62 -36.48 6.09
C ASP A 113 5.84 -36.80 5.21
N GLY A 114 6.06 -36.03 4.15
CA GLY A 114 7.24 -36.16 3.29
C GLY A 114 8.50 -35.78 4.04
N VAL A 115 8.51 -34.61 4.68
CA VAL A 115 9.63 -34.11 5.49
C VAL A 115 9.92 -35.07 6.65
N LYS A 116 8.88 -35.54 7.35
CA LYS A 116 9.00 -36.53 8.41
C LYS A 116 9.67 -37.82 7.94
N LYS A 117 9.26 -38.35 6.77
CA LYS A 117 9.89 -39.55 6.18
C LYS A 117 11.35 -39.33 5.81
N GLU A 118 11.71 -38.16 5.29
CA GLU A 118 13.11 -37.85 4.99
C GLU A 118 13.96 -37.76 6.26
N ARG A 119 13.43 -37.11 7.32
CA ARG A 119 14.08 -37.06 8.63
C ARG A 119 14.33 -38.46 9.18
N GLU A 120 13.32 -39.32 9.18
CA GLU A 120 13.43 -40.71 9.66
C GLU A 120 14.43 -41.53 8.84
N LYS A 121 14.52 -41.33 7.52
CA LYS A 121 15.51 -42.00 6.67
C LYS A 121 16.94 -41.57 7.01
N CYS A 122 17.17 -40.26 7.16
CA CYS A 122 18.47 -39.71 7.55
C CYS A 122 18.89 -40.19 8.94
N GLU A 123 17.95 -40.24 9.89
CA GLU A 123 18.18 -40.72 11.25
C GLU A 123 18.61 -42.20 11.26
N LYS A 124 17.91 -43.04 10.50
CA LYS A 124 18.29 -44.46 10.32
C LYS A 124 19.67 -44.61 9.71
N LEU A 125 19.96 -43.85 8.65
CA LEU A 125 21.27 -43.90 8.00
C LEU A 125 22.40 -43.48 8.96
N LEU A 126 22.17 -42.42 9.74
CA LEU A 126 23.12 -41.95 10.74
C LEU A 126 23.36 -43.00 11.83
N GLN A 127 22.30 -43.66 12.30
CA GLN A 127 22.40 -44.77 13.24
C GLN A 127 23.30 -45.89 12.69
N THR A 128 23.09 -46.31 11.43
CA THR A 128 23.91 -47.36 10.80
C THR A 128 25.39 -46.97 10.70
N TYR A 129 25.69 -45.71 10.39
CA TYR A 129 27.08 -45.24 10.36
C TYR A 129 27.72 -45.20 11.75
N ARG A 130 26.98 -44.84 12.80
CA ARG A 130 27.49 -44.88 14.18
C ARG A 130 27.79 -46.30 14.64
N GLU A 131 26.92 -47.26 14.31
CA GLU A 131 27.15 -48.67 14.61
C GLU A 131 28.37 -49.21 13.86
N ALA A 132 28.50 -48.91 12.57
CA ALA A 132 29.68 -49.28 11.80
C ALA A 132 30.98 -48.69 12.39
N ALA A 133 30.96 -47.42 12.79
CA ALA A 133 32.10 -46.78 13.44
C ALA A 133 32.45 -47.43 14.79
N LYS A 134 31.45 -47.83 15.57
CA LYS A 134 31.65 -48.54 16.84
C LYS A 134 32.32 -49.91 16.62
N ILE A 135 31.85 -50.67 15.65
CA ILE A 135 32.44 -51.98 15.28
C ILE A 135 33.90 -51.82 14.86
N ILE A 136 34.21 -50.81 14.03
CA ILE A 136 35.61 -50.52 13.63
C ILE A 136 36.46 -50.17 14.86
N GLY A 137 35.92 -49.41 15.81
CA GLY A 137 36.61 -49.04 17.05
C GLY A 137 36.83 -50.19 18.04
N GLU A 138 36.05 -51.27 17.97
CA GLU A 138 36.21 -52.46 18.83
C GLU A 138 37.29 -53.44 18.32
N VAL A 139 37.71 -53.31 17.06
CA VAL A 139 38.69 -54.21 16.40
C VAL A 139 40.13 -53.66 16.46
N ILE A 140 40.31 -52.40 16.88
CA ILE A 140 41.61 -51.76 17.14
C ILE A 140 41.89 -51.80 18.64
#